data_AF-A0A7W0T3E8-F1
#
_entry.id   AF-A0A7W0T3E8-F1
#
_cell.length_a   1.000
_cell.length_b   1.000
_cell.length_c   1.000
_cell.angle_alpha   90.00
_cell.angle_beta   90.00
_cell.angle_gamma   90.00
#
_symmetry.space_group_name_H-M   'P 1'
#
loop_
_entity.id
_entity.type
_entity.pdbx_description
1 polymer ?
#
loop_
_entity_poly.entity_id
_entity_poly.type
_entity_poly.pdbx_seq_one_letter_code
_entity_poly.pdbx_strand_id
1 'polypeptide(L)'
;MQQAITTPVLRSVVVGALLLGLGGFAAVSFGPRNEPVTRRLVLHAVEQPNAIYLSAWRNGDLLVTFGDEGLRPITFTVRARISDGCRWLGTETLEPIDATTYAYDYSETILSCERGAQPYAKTPRKGYVTVEAP
;
A
#
# COMPACT_ATOMS: atom_id res chain seq x y z
N MET A 1 -19.08 -49.68 18.98
CA MET A 1 -18.51 -49.17 20.23
C MET A 1 -17.06 -48.82 19.98
N GLN A 2 -16.62 -47.60 20.32
CA GLN A 2 -15.22 -47.21 20.57
C GLN A 2 -14.26 -47.31 19.36
N GLN A 3 -13.28 -46.45 19.12
CA GLN A 3 -12.75 -45.27 19.80
C GLN A 3 -11.88 -44.54 18.77
N ALA A 4 -11.70 -43.24 19.02
CA ALA A 4 -10.87 -42.35 18.23
C ALA A 4 -9.38 -42.46 18.58
N ILE A 5 -8.59 -41.57 17.95
CA ILE A 5 -7.39 -40.90 18.50
C ILE A 5 -6.02 -41.42 18.01
N THR A 6 -5.52 -40.63 17.05
CA THR A 6 -4.18 -40.03 16.94
C THR A 6 -2.95 -40.90 16.66
N THR A 7 -2.37 -40.65 15.50
CA THR A 7 -0.97 -40.89 15.17
C THR A 7 -0.05 -39.92 15.92
N PRO A 8 1.05 -40.40 16.55
CA PRO A 8 2.07 -39.54 17.12
C PRO A 8 3.15 -39.26 16.07
N VAL A 9 3.22 -38.03 15.55
CA VAL A 9 4.42 -37.58 14.84
C VAL A 9 5.30 -36.85 15.84
N LEU A 10 6.24 -37.60 16.42
CA LEU A 10 7.39 -37.08 17.16
C LEU A 10 8.07 -35.96 16.35
N ARG A 11 8.05 -34.74 16.87
CA ARG A 11 9.01 -33.70 16.48
C ARG A 11 10.02 -33.59 17.60
N SER A 12 11.24 -34.04 17.32
CA SER A 12 12.38 -34.00 18.22
C SER A 12 12.65 -32.59 18.71
N VAL A 13 12.62 -32.40 20.03
CA VAL A 13 13.08 -31.18 20.69
C VAL A 13 14.60 -31.28 20.82
N VAL A 14 15.33 -30.40 20.13
CA VAL A 14 16.75 -30.17 20.42
C VAL A 14 16.81 -29.06 21.46
N VAL A 15 17.07 -29.45 22.71
CA VAL A 15 17.40 -28.55 23.81
C VAL A 15 18.88 -28.17 23.66
N GLY A 16 19.14 -26.94 23.23
CA GLY A 16 20.47 -26.33 23.21
C GLY A 16 20.77 -25.65 24.56
N ALA A 17 21.95 -25.93 25.09
CA ALA A 17 22.40 -25.74 26.47
C ALA A 17 22.37 -24.32 27.06
N LEU A 18 22.21 -24.30 28.39
CA LEU A 18 22.53 -23.23 29.34
C LEU A 18 23.93 -22.63 29.12
N LEU A 19 24.03 -21.30 29.13
CA LEU A 19 25.18 -20.59 29.67
C LEU A 19 24.72 -19.64 30.77
N LEU A 20 25.12 -19.97 32.00
CA LEU A 20 24.97 -19.14 33.20
C LEU A 20 25.97 -17.97 33.10
N GLY A 21 25.44 -16.77 32.88
CA GLY A 21 26.16 -15.51 33.08
C GLY A 21 25.41 -14.65 34.10
N LEU A 22 25.91 -14.64 35.33
CA LEU A 22 25.49 -13.71 36.37
C LEU A 22 25.92 -12.28 36.00
N GLY A 23 24.97 -11.35 35.85
CA GLY A 23 25.25 -9.92 35.87
C GLY A 23 24.38 -9.08 34.95
N GLY A 24 23.34 -8.46 35.51
CA GLY A 24 22.61 -7.36 34.88
C GLY A 24 21.27 -7.77 34.26
N PHE A 25 20.19 -7.36 34.91
CA PHE A 25 18.82 -7.42 34.37
C PHE A 25 18.70 -6.50 33.15
N ALA A 26 19.15 -6.96 31.98
CA ALA A 26 18.61 -6.46 30.73
C ALA A 26 17.34 -7.27 30.48
N ALA A 27 16.21 -6.79 31.01
CA ALA A 27 14.92 -7.17 30.47
C ALA A 27 14.93 -6.78 29.00
N VAL A 28 15.23 -7.72 28.12
CA VAL A 28 15.00 -7.55 26.69
C VAL A 28 13.49 -7.54 26.55
N SER A 29 12.91 -6.35 26.70
CA SER A 29 11.52 -6.11 26.38
C SER A 29 11.37 -6.33 24.87
N PHE A 30 11.05 -7.56 24.49
CA PHE A 30 10.35 -7.83 23.25
C PHE A 30 8.96 -7.22 23.41
N GLY A 31 8.87 -5.90 23.26
CA GLY A 31 7.59 -5.26 23.02
C GLY A 31 6.88 -5.97 21.86
N PRO A 32 5.55 -6.02 21.85
CA PRO A 32 4.82 -6.65 20.77
C PRO A 32 5.27 -6.03 19.45
N ARG A 33 5.94 -6.81 18.59
CA ARG A 33 6.09 -6.46 17.19
C ARG A 33 4.69 -6.58 16.61
N ASN A 34 4.09 -5.47 16.19
CA ASN A 34 2.85 -5.60 15.46
C ASN A 34 3.22 -6.30 14.13
N GLU A 35 2.46 -7.32 13.76
CA GLU A 35 2.72 -7.96 12.47
C GLU A 35 2.32 -6.98 11.36
N PRO A 36 3.05 -6.95 10.22
CA PRO A 36 2.65 -6.16 9.08
C PRO A 36 1.22 -6.50 8.69
N VAL A 37 0.35 -5.50 8.59
CA VAL A 37 -1.07 -5.75 8.28
C VAL A 37 -1.42 -5.24 6.89
N THR A 38 -1.96 -6.13 6.06
CA THR A 38 -2.52 -5.76 4.77
C THR A 38 -3.88 -5.10 4.94
N ARG A 39 -4.07 -4.00 4.23
CA ARG A 39 -5.28 -3.17 4.24
C ARG A 39 -5.68 -2.82 2.82
N ARG A 40 -6.97 -2.54 2.63
CA ARG A 40 -7.52 -2.05 1.37
C ARG A 40 -7.57 -0.53 1.39
N LEU A 41 -7.13 0.09 0.29
CA LEU A 41 -7.17 1.53 0.07
C LEU A 41 -8.28 1.83 -0.93
N VAL A 42 -9.36 2.45 -0.44
CA VAL A 42 -10.54 2.78 -1.24
C VAL A 42 -10.52 4.26 -1.58
N LEU A 43 -10.62 4.59 -2.87
CA LEU A 43 -10.56 5.97 -3.36
C LEU A 43 -11.93 6.63 -3.42
N HIS A 44 -12.03 7.83 -2.84
CA HIS A 44 -13.20 8.70 -2.89
C HIS A 44 -12.83 10.02 -3.57
N ALA A 45 -12.97 10.07 -4.88
CA ALA A 45 -12.71 11.27 -5.67
C ALA A 45 -13.75 11.41 -6.80
N VAL A 46 -14.04 12.64 -7.21
CA VAL A 46 -14.94 12.90 -8.34
C VAL A 46 -14.28 12.40 -9.63
N GLU A 47 -15.01 11.61 -10.39
CA GLU A 47 -14.61 11.19 -11.73
C GLU A 47 -15.25 12.09 -12.79
N GLN A 48 -14.42 12.57 -13.72
CA GLN A 48 -14.90 13.32 -14.86
C GLN A 48 -15.18 12.36 -16.03
N PRO A 49 -16.31 12.52 -16.73
CA PRO A 49 -16.57 11.76 -17.95
C PRO A 49 -15.48 12.05 -18.98
N ASN A 50 -15.03 11.01 -19.69
CA ASN A 50 -14.01 11.10 -20.74
C ASN A 50 -12.60 11.51 -20.27
N ALA A 51 -12.32 11.45 -18.95
CA ALA A 51 -10.98 11.62 -18.41
C ALA A 51 -10.11 10.36 -18.63
N ILE A 52 -8.81 10.55 -18.83
CA ILE A 52 -7.84 9.45 -18.90
C ILE A 52 -7.01 9.48 -17.63
N TYR A 53 -7.52 8.83 -16.58
CA TYR A 53 -6.80 8.74 -15.32
C TYR A 53 -5.65 7.74 -15.41
N LEU A 54 -4.42 8.25 -15.41
CA LEU A 54 -3.19 7.48 -15.17
C LEU A 54 -3.03 7.20 -13.67
N SER A 55 -4.01 6.51 -13.11
CA SER A 55 -4.19 6.27 -11.69
C SER A 55 -3.81 4.83 -11.30
N ALA A 56 -3.28 4.66 -10.10
CA ALA A 56 -3.09 3.37 -9.44
C ALA A 56 -4.42 2.65 -9.22
N TRP A 57 -5.54 3.38 -9.04
CA TRP A 57 -6.89 2.84 -8.88
C TRP A 57 -7.59 2.44 -10.19
N ARG A 58 -6.91 2.52 -11.35
CA ARG A 58 -7.51 2.18 -12.65
C ARG A 58 -8.06 0.75 -12.72
N ASN A 59 -7.61 -0.13 -11.84
CA ASN A 59 -7.99 -1.55 -11.77
C ASN A 59 -8.76 -1.87 -10.48
N GLY A 60 -9.30 -0.86 -9.79
CA GLY A 60 -9.97 -1.01 -8.49
C GLY A 60 -9.05 -0.68 -7.31
N ASP A 61 -9.52 -1.04 -6.12
CA ASP A 61 -8.86 -0.73 -4.85
C ASP A 61 -7.48 -1.38 -4.72
N LEU A 62 -6.61 -0.72 -3.95
CA LEU A 62 -5.24 -1.18 -3.73
C LEU A 62 -5.13 -1.96 -2.42
N LEU A 63 -4.33 -3.02 -2.41
CA LEU A 63 -3.92 -3.69 -1.17
C LEU A 63 -2.51 -3.24 -0.80
N VAL A 64 -2.35 -2.66 0.40
CA VAL A 64 -1.07 -2.17 0.91
C VAL A 64 -0.80 -2.77 2.27
N THR A 65 0.44 -3.23 2.49
CA THR A 65 0.91 -3.71 3.78
C THR A 65 1.55 -2.55 4.54
N PHE A 66 0.96 -2.20 5.68
CA PHE A 66 1.50 -1.20 6.59
C PHE A 66 2.37 -1.85 7.65
N GLY A 67 3.42 -1.14 8.07
CA GLY A 67 4.20 -1.49 9.26
C GLY A 67 3.69 -0.73 10.50
N ASP A 68 4.42 -0.88 11.60
CA ASP A 68 4.02 -0.42 12.93
C ASP A 68 4.01 1.11 13.08
N GLU A 69 4.58 1.83 12.12
CA GLU A 69 4.74 3.30 12.14
C GLU A 69 3.45 4.05 11.75
N GLY A 70 2.35 3.33 11.48
CA GLY A 70 1.09 3.93 11.05
C GLY A 70 1.12 4.41 9.60
N LEU A 71 0.19 5.31 9.26
CA LEU A 71 0.08 5.86 7.91
C LEU A 71 1.23 6.83 7.63
N ARG A 72 1.94 6.58 6.51
CA ARG A 72 2.99 7.46 5.99
C ARG A 72 2.57 8.03 4.64
N PRO A 73 3.09 9.20 4.23
CA PRO A 73 2.84 9.72 2.89
C PRO A 73 3.21 8.70 1.80
N ILE A 74 2.37 8.59 0.77
CA ILE A 74 2.59 7.68 -0.36
C ILE A 74 2.51 8.48 -1.67
N THR A 75 3.40 8.18 -2.61
CA THR A 75 3.33 8.73 -3.96
C THR A 75 3.33 7.61 -4.99
N PHE A 76 2.32 7.62 -5.86
CA PHE A 76 2.28 6.76 -7.04
C PHE A 76 2.61 7.59 -8.27
N THR A 77 3.34 6.98 -9.20
CA THR A 77 3.64 7.61 -10.50
C THR A 77 3.42 6.61 -11.62
N VAL A 78 2.77 7.06 -12.68
CA VAL A 78 2.52 6.26 -13.88
C VAL A 78 2.95 7.05 -15.10
N ARG A 79 3.83 6.46 -15.90
CA ARG A 79 4.21 7.01 -17.21
C ARG A 79 3.57 6.19 -18.31
N ALA A 80 2.95 6.87 -19.27
CA ALA A 80 2.28 6.21 -20.40
C ALA A 80 2.44 7.02 -21.69
N ARG A 81 2.44 6.34 -22.84
CA ARG A 81 2.19 6.97 -24.14
C ARG A 81 0.69 6.89 -24.40
N ILE A 82 0.08 8.02 -24.70
CA ILE A 82 -1.35 8.14 -24.91
C ILE A 82 -1.62 8.28 -26.41
N SER A 83 -2.83 7.90 -26.82
CA SER A 83 -3.28 7.95 -28.22
C SER A 83 -3.32 9.35 -28.83
N ASP A 84 -3.19 10.39 -28.01
CA ASP A 84 -3.03 11.79 -28.43
C ASP A 84 -1.64 12.10 -29.02
N GLY A 85 -0.73 11.13 -29.05
CA GLY A 85 0.64 11.28 -29.55
C GLY A 85 1.62 11.84 -28.51
N CYS A 86 1.21 11.91 -27.23
CA CYS A 86 2.04 12.43 -26.16
C CYS A 86 2.43 11.35 -25.12
N ARG A 87 3.55 11.60 -24.44
CA ARG A 87 3.97 10.86 -23.24
C ARG A 87 3.54 11.66 -22.02
N TRP A 88 2.83 11.01 -21.13
CA TRP A 88 2.23 11.59 -19.93
C TRP A 88 2.83 10.96 -18.67
N LEU A 89 2.81 11.73 -17.59
CA LEU A 89 3.08 11.33 -16.22
C LEU A 89 1.85 11.67 -15.38
N GLY A 90 1.18 10.65 -14.85
CA GLY A 90 0.24 10.79 -13.74
C GLY A 90 1.00 10.69 -12.42
N THR A 91 0.70 11.59 -11.50
CA THR A 91 1.22 11.58 -10.13
C THR A 91 0.05 11.59 -9.16
N GLU A 92 0.04 10.66 -8.21
CA GLU A 92 -0.93 10.61 -7.12
C GLU A 92 -0.19 10.70 -5.79
N THR A 93 -0.65 11.57 -4.90
CA THR A 93 -0.11 11.70 -3.55
C THR A 93 -1.17 11.42 -2.52
N LEU A 94 -0.79 10.68 -1.48
CA LEU A 94 -1.58 10.41 -0.30
C LEU A 94 -0.88 11.04 0.90
N GLU A 95 -1.53 12.00 1.55
CA GLU A 95 -1.04 12.63 2.78
C GLU A 95 -1.90 12.20 3.97
N PRO A 96 -1.33 11.59 5.03
CA PRO A 96 -2.12 11.14 6.18
C PRO A 96 -2.91 12.31 6.81
N ILE A 97 -4.21 12.11 7.03
CA ILE A 97 -5.07 13.03 7.79
C ILE A 97 -5.22 12.51 9.23
N ASP A 98 -5.48 11.21 9.37
CA ASP A 98 -5.68 10.50 10.63
C ASP A 98 -5.18 9.04 10.53
N ALA A 99 -5.56 8.17 11.46
CA ALA A 99 -5.10 6.78 11.50
C ALA A 99 -5.63 5.89 10.36
N THR A 100 -6.67 6.32 9.65
CA THR A 100 -7.40 5.54 8.64
C THR A 100 -7.70 6.30 7.35
N THR A 101 -7.29 7.55 7.24
CA THR A 101 -7.65 8.42 6.13
C THR A 101 -6.45 9.16 5.56
N TYR A 102 -6.40 9.25 4.24
CA TYR A 102 -5.46 10.07 3.48
C TYR A 102 -6.19 11.19 2.72
N ALA A 103 -5.59 12.36 2.63
CA ALA A 103 -5.89 13.35 1.60
C ALA A 103 -5.31 12.86 0.28
N TYR A 104 -6.09 12.92 -0.79
CA TYR A 104 -5.68 12.48 -2.12
C TYR A 104 -5.58 13.66 -3.08
N ASP A 105 -4.48 13.69 -3.83
CA ASP A 105 -4.28 14.62 -4.94
C ASP A 105 -3.77 13.84 -6.16
N TYR A 106 -4.35 14.13 -7.32
CA TYR A 106 -3.92 13.63 -8.62
C TYR A 106 -3.62 14.79 -9.56
N SER A 107 -2.47 14.70 -10.21
CA SER A 107 -2.03 15.64 -11.23
C SER A 107 -1.38 14.95 -12.42
N GLU A 108 -1.36 15.66 -13.54
CA GLU A 108 -0.82 15.18 -14.80
C GLU A 108 0.21 16.13 -15.38
N THR A 109 1.29 15.56 -15.90
CA THR A 109 2.34 16.27 -16.63
C THR A 109 2.53 15.64 -18.00
N ILE A 110 2.40 16.45 -19.06
CA ILE A 110 2.84 16.07 -20.40
C ILE A 110 4.37 16.17 -20.41
N LEU A 111 5.04 15.06 -20.67
CA LEU A 111 6.50 14.96 -20.69
C LEU A 111 7.07 15.32 -22.06
N SER A 112 6.44 14.83 -23.12
CA SER A 112 6.82 15.10 -24.50
C SER A 112 5.67 14.77 -25.45
N CYS A 113 5.71 15.30 -26.67
CA CYS A 113 4.72 15.04 -27.70
C CYS A 113 5.40 14.86 -29.07
N GLU A 114 4.76 14.06 -29.91
CA GLU A 114 5.10 13.94 -31.33
C GLU A 114 4.78 15.24 -32.08
N ARG A 115 5.41 15.44 -33.24
CA ARG A 115 5.12 16.60 -34.10
C ARG A 115 3.68 16.51 -34.59
N GLY A 116 2.89 17.56 -34.33
CA GLY A 116 1.48 17.64 -34.73
C GLY A 116 0.50 16.96 -33.79
N ALA A 117 0.97 16.45 -32.64
CA ALA A 117 0.11 15.93 -31.59
C ALA A 117 -0.87 17.00 -31.06
N GLN A 118 -2.06 16.55 -30.67
CA GLN A 118 -3.13 17.37 -30.08
C GLN A 118 -3.42 16.78 -28.69
N PRO A 119 -2.71 17.22 -27.64
CA PRO A 119 -2.81 16.60 -26.32
C PRO A 119 -4.23 16.67 -25.78
N TYR A 120 -4.66 15.64 -25.07
CA TYR A 120 -5.92 15.68 -24.34
C TYR A 120 -5.89 16.75 -23.23
N ALA A 121 -7.07 17.17 -22.78
CA ALA A 121 -7.18 18.08 -21.64
C ALA A 121 -6.77 17.36 -20.35
N LYS A 122 -6.02 18.06 -19.49
CA LYS A 122 -5.66 17.54 -18.17
C LYS A 122 -6.89 17.47 -17.26
N THR A 123 -6.93 16.45 -16.40
CA THR A 123 -8.03 16.16 -15.49
C THR A 123 -7.55 15.98 -14.05
N PRO A 124 -6.92 17.00 -13.43
CA PRO A 124 -6.52 16.90 -12.03
C PRO A 124 -7.75 16.64 -11.15
N ARG A 125 -7.57 15.87 -10.08
CA ARG A 125 -8.64 15.60 -9.11
C ARG A 125 -8.09 15.53 -7.70
N LYS A 126 -8.94 15.90 -6.74
CA LYS A 126 -8.69 15.78 -5.31
C LYS A 126 -9.77 14.92 -4.67
N GLY A 127 -9.49 14.37 -3.51
CA GLY A 127 -10.42 13.54 -2.77
C GLY A 127 -9.81 13.05 -1.46
N TYR A 128 -10.25 11.89 -1.01
CA TYR A 128 -9.65 11.20 0.12
C TYR A 128 -9.58 9.69 -0.16
N VAL A 129 -8.73 8.99 0.58
CA VAL A 129 -8.62 7.52 0.55
C VAL A 129 -8.84 7.00 1.95
N THR A 130 -9.72 5.99 2.09
CA THR A 130 -9.94 5.26 3.35
C THR A 130 -9.09 4.00 3.39
N VAL A 131 -8.58 3.67 4.58
CA VAL A 131 -7.81 2.46 4.88
C VAL A 131 -8.73 1.49 5.62
N GLU A 132 -9.11 0.44 4.92
CA GLU A 132 -10.10 -0.54 5.36
C GLU A 132 -9.46 -1.91 5.61
N ALA A 133 -10.18 -2.77 6.32
CA ALA A 133 -9.87 -4.19 6.33
C ALA A 133 -9.89 -4.75 4.88
N PRO A 134 -9.06 -5.75 4.56
CA PRO A 134 -8.98 -6.31 3.21
C PRO A 134 -10.34 -6.83 2.70
#